data_AF-A0A013UEQ3-F1
#
_entry.id   AF-A0A013UEQ3-F1
#
_cell.length_a   1.000
_cell.length_b   1.000
_cell.length_c   1.000
_cell.angle_alpha   90.00
_cell.angle_beta   90.00
_cell.angle_gamma   90.00
#
_symmetry.space_group_name_H-M   'P 1'
#
loop_
_entity.id
_entity.type
_entity.pdbx_description
1 polymer ?
#
loop_
_entity_poly.entity_id
_entity_poly.type
_entity_poly.pdbx_seq_one_letter_code
_entity_poly.pdbx_strand_id
1 'polypeptide(L)'
;MNIAIIGSGMAGLAAARILKDAGHTITIFEALPGRGMDSHSIEFDGGIIDAPLRVMNPHLWKNTLSLAAHLGIKTFPVRTYMSCSWLFEDRTETWLTTSRSRIGNFPIINNRKGIQQYGWRLVKGMLQLKTAIHQFFKSKNQDITLAEFINQNDIEEVFWHGVVMPVLYTICTCNPKTIGDWPAKNLLEFLRHLTDGDMLLRMKGGTPAFVDSLIKDIDIHSGSAIKKVEQQGEKVLVENSQGEQNLFDRVIVATPTSKIDEFLNPEQFAEDMNLLKQFRFEQGDLVIHTDATVMPPRRKDWSVLSYMMDRKFTRQQFTVWMNAVEPTLVGKNPVFQTWRPVVDIDPKKVISKVTLTRAVVDSQTVALNKELQQRHLDPSRKVFYCGSWSCDGLPILESAVTSAMHIAEILGAPLPFVGLKPKVEVAPELGY
;
A
#
# COMPACT_ATOMS: atom_id res chain seq x y z
N MET A 1 25.59 -12.29 13.71
CA MET A 1 25.78 -10.83 13.76
C MET A 1 24.70 -10.20 14.63
N ASN A 2 25.03 -9.10 15.29
CA ASN A 2 24.11 -8.19 15.96
C ASN A 2 23.71 -7.06 15.01
N ILE A 3 22.41 -6.90 14.73
CA ILE A 3 21.89 -5.99 13.69
C ILE A 3 20.83 -5.07 14.30
N ALA A 4 21.01 -3.77 14.12
CA ALA A 4 19.98 -2.79 14.46
C ALA A 4 19.09 -2.50 13.25
N ILE A 5 17.80 -2.36 13.50
CA ILE A 5 16.81 -1.96 12.50
C ILE A 5 16.12 -0.68 12.98
N ILE A 6 16.19 0.37 12.19
CA ILE A 6 15.65 1.68 12.53
C ILE A 6 14.32 1.86 11.79
N GLY A 7 13.21 1.76 12.53
CA GLY A 7 11.84 1.84 12.02
C GLY A 7 11.15 0.48 12.01
N SER A 8 9.96 0.41 12.60
CA SER A 8 9.11 -0.79 12.67
C SER A 8 7.91 -0.74 11.71
N GLY A 9 8.09 -0.09 10.56
CA GLY A 9 7.22 -0.26 9.40
C GLY A 9 7.40 -1.63 8.74
N MET A 10 6.61 -1.93 7.71
CA MET A 10 6.63 -3.25 7.05
C MET A 10 8.03 -3.70 6.59
N ALA A 11 8.83 -2.80 6.01
CA ALA A 11 10.17 -3.16 5.53
C ALA A 11 11.10 -3.55 6.68
N GLY A 12 11.12 -2.74 7.75
CA GLY A 12 11.92 -3.02 8.94
C GLY A 12 11.50 -4.31 9.64
N LEU A 13 10.19 -4.52 9.82
CA LEU A 13 9.66 -5.75 10.41
C LEU A 13 9.95 -7.00 9.57
N ALA A 14 9.84 -6.91 8.25
CA ALA A 14 10.19 -8.00 7.34
C ALA A 14 11.69 -8.32 7.44
N ALA A 15 12.56 -7.31 7.37
CA ALA A 15 14.01 -7.49 7.49
C ALA A 15 14.35 -8.13 8.85
N ALA A 16 13.72 -7.66 9.93
CA ALA A 16 13.90 -8.17 11.27
C ALA A 16 13.57 -9.66 11.36
N ARG A 17 12.38 -10.05 10.89
CA ARG A 17 11.94 -11.45 10.92
C ARG A 17 12.86 -12.35 10.11
N ILE A 18 13.15 -11.97 8.87
CA ILE A 18 13.98 -12.77 7.95
C ILE A 18 15.38 -12.98 8.55
N LEU A 19 16.02 -11.92 9.05
CA LEU A 19 17.36 -12.02 9.62
C LEU A 19 17.34 -12.75 10.98
N LYS A 20 16.29 -12.59 11.78
CA LYS A 20 16.11 -13.35 13.02
C LYS A 20 16.01 -14.85 12.73
N ASP A 21 15.23 -15.26 11.71
CA ASP A 21 15.10 -16.65 11.28
C ASP A 21 16.41 -17.23 10.76
N ALA A 22 17.27 -16.39 10.17
CA ALA A 22 18.62 -16.75 9.76
C ALA A 22 19.63 -16.85 10.92
N GLY A 23 19.20 -16.62 12.18
CA GLY A 23 20.03 -16.76 13.37
C GLY A 23 20.77 -15.49 13.80
N HIS A 24 20.41 -14.32 13.27
CA HIS A 24 20.98 -13.05 13.73
C HIS A 24 20.31 -12.55 15.02
N THR A 25 21.05 -11.76 15.80
CA THR A 25 20.50 -11.00 16.93
C THR A 25 19.99 -9.67 16.39
N ILE A 26 18.71 -9.37 16.64
CA ILE A 26 18.03 -8.21 16.07
C ILE A 26 17.50 -7.32 17.19
N THR A 27 17.77 -6.02 17.07
CA THR A 27 17.14 -4.96 17.88
C THR A 27 16.44 -3.98 16.95
N ILE A 28 15.16 -3.72 17.20
CA ILE A 28 14.36 -2.74 16.45
C ILE A 28 14.21 -1.47 17.28
N PHE A 29 14.50 -0.32 16.67
CA PHE A 29 14.23 1.00 17.25
C PHE A 29 13.06 1.67 16.52
N GLU A 30 12.02 2.03 17.27
CA GLU A 30 10.83 2.72 16.75
C GLU A 30 10.67 4.07 17.44
N ALA A 31 10.50 5.12 16.65
CA ALA A 31 10.34 6.48 17.15
C ALA A 31 8.98 6.70 17.84
N LEU A 32 7.93 6.03 17.36
CA LEU A 32 6.61 6.08 17.98
C LEU A 32 6.59 5.28 19.29
N PRO A 33 5.76 5.66 20.28
CA PRO A 33 5.64 4.91 21.54
C PRO A 33 5.07 3.49 21.36
N GLY A 34 4.46 3.20 20.22
CA GLY A 34 4.01 1.87 19.81
C GLY A 34 4.83 1.31 18.66
N ARG A 35 4.17 0.55 17.79
CA ARG A 35 4.76 -0.05 16.60
C ARG A 35 4.34 0.73 15.37
N GLY A 36 5.24 0.86 14.40
CA GLY A 36 5.04 1.68 13.22
C GLY A 36 3.98 1.14 12.28
N MET A 37 4.08 -0.14 11.91
CA MET A 37 3.23 -0.77 10.88
C MET A 37 1.73 -0.76 11.19
N ASP A 38 1.35 -0.94 12.45
CA ASP A 38 -0.04 -0.96 12.93
C ASP A 38 -0.37 0.23 13.85
N SER A 39 0.42 1.30 13.82
CA SER A 39 0.18 2.56 14.56
C SER A 39 -1.18 3.22 14.29
N HIS A 40 -1.84 2.83 13.20
CA HIS A 40 -3.14 3.33 12.79
C HIS A 40 -4.23 2.26 12.81
N SER A 41 -3.94 1.05 13.30
CA SER A 41 -4.95 0.05 13.58
C SER A 41 -5.66 0.39 14.89
N ILE A 42 -6.99 0.49 14.85
CA ILE A 42 -7.80 0.85 16.02
C ILE A 42 -8.89 -0.19 16.27
N GLU A 43 -9.28 -0.34 17.52
CA GLU A 43 -10.50 -1.05 17.90
C GLU A 43 -11.65 -0.04 17.97
N PHE A 44 -12.77 -0.36 17.33
CA PHE A 44 -13.98 0.46 17.37
C PHE A 44 -15.20 -0.44 17.35
N ASP A 45 -16.15 -0.19 18.26
CA ASP A 45 -17.38 -0.99 18.43
C ASP A 45 -17.06 -2.50 18.58
N GLY A 46 -15.92 -2.85 19.19
CA GLY A 46 -15.46 -4.24 19.32
C GLY A 46 -15.04 -4.92 18.02
N GLY A 47 -14.71 -4.16 16.97
CA GLY A 47 -14.11 -4.67 15.72
C GLY A 47 -12.82 -3.94 15.39
N ILE A 48 -12.01 -4.54 14.49
CA ILE A 48 -10.68 -4.05 14.13
C ILE A 48 -10.75 -3.20 12.86
N ILE A 49 -10.14 -2.02 12.87
CA ILE A 49 -10.03 -1.15 11.71
C ILE A 49 -8.55 -0.93 11.39
N ASP A 50 -8.07 -1.55 10.32
CA ASP A 50 -6.75 -1.25 9.76
C ASP A 50 -6.83 0.00 8.88
N ALA A 51 -6.09 1.06 9.21
CA ALA A 51 -5.99 2.27 8.38
C ALA A 51 -4.58 2.42 7.78
N PRO A 52 -4.42 2.47 6.45
CA PRO A 52 -5.46 2.25 5.44
C PRO A 52 -5.89 0.77 5.36
N LEU A 53 -7.05 0.52 4.74
CA LEU A 53 -7.51 -0.83 4.40
C LEU A 53 -6.38 -1.67 3.77
N ARG A 54 -6.14 -2.87 4.32
CA ARG A 54 -5.16 -3.83 3.81
C ARG A 54 -5.87 -5.04 3.20
N VAL A 55 -5.99 -5.02 1.87
CA VAL A 55 -6.50 -6.13 1.06
C VAL A 55 -5.53 -6.38 -0.08
N MET A 56 -5.29 -7.64 -0.41
CA MET A 56 -4.15 -8.06 -1.21
C MET A 56 -4.60 -8.95 -2.35
N ASN A 57 -4.23 -8.60 -3.59
CA ASN A 57 -4.36 -9.53 -4.70
C ASN A 57 -3.21 -10.57 -4.60
N PRO A 58 -3.50 -11.88 -4.59
CA PRO A 58 -2.48 -12.93 -4.49
C PRO A 58 -1.36 -12.87 -5.53
N HIS A 59 -1.64 -12.32 -6.72
CA HIS A 59 -0.66 -12.15 -7.79
C HIS A 59 0.22 -10.92 -7.62
N LEU A 60 -0.25 -9.89 -6.91
CA LEU A 60 0.47 -8.62 -6.71
C LEU A 60 1.17 -8.52 -5.34
N TRP A 61 0.77 -9.33 -4.34
CA TRP A 61 1.38 -9.40 -3.00
C TRP A 61 2.00 -10.77 -2.73
N LYS A 62 2.80 -11.28 -3.67
CA LYS A 62 3.34 -12.65 -3.61
C LYS A 62 4.23 -12.84 -2.38
N ASN A 63 5.19 -11.94 -2.18
CA ASN A 63 6.16 -12.01 -1.10
C ASN A 63 5.50 -11.74 0.26
N THR A 64 4.62 -10.75 0.32
CA THR A 64 3.88 -10.41 1.56
C THR A 64 3.01 -11.57 2.03
N LEU A 65 2.23 -12.17 1.12
CA LEU A 65 1.35 -13.29 1.47
C LEU A 65 2.14 -14.58 1.73
N SER A 66 3.26 -14.77 1.06
CA SER A 66 4.19 -15.88 1.34
C SER A 66 4.78 -15.78 2.74
N LEU A 67 5.24 -14.58 3.14
CA LEU A 67 5.74 -14.31 4.49
C LEU A 67 4.64 -14.52 5.55
N ALA A 68 3.42 -14.03 5.29
CA ALA A 68 2.28 -14.29 6.16
C ALA A 68 1.99 -15.80 6.30
N ALA A 69 2.03 -16.55 5.19
CA ALA A 69 1.84 -18.00 5.21
C ALA A 69 2.93 -18.73 6.00
N HIS A 70 4.18 -18.29 5.90
CA HIS A 70 5.31 -18.82 6.67
C HIS A 70 5.10 -18.64 8.18
N LEU A 71 4.60 -17.47 8.58
CA LEU A 71 4.28 -17.15 9.97
C LEU A 71 2.97 -17.79 10.46
N GLY A 72 2.28 -18.57 9.61
CA GLY A 72 1.03 -19.23 9.95
C GLY A 72 -0.19 -18.31 9.97
N ILE A 73 -0.06 -17.07 9.47
CA ILE A 73 -1.18 -16.13 9.35
C ILE A 73 -2.13 -16.64 8.27
N LYS A 74 -3.38 -16.86 8.69
CA LYS A 74 -4.48 -17.25 7.82
C LYS A 74 -5.08 -16.02 7.15
N THR A 75 -5.65 -16.20 5.97
CA THR A 75 -6.32 -15.14 5.22
C THR A 75 -7.77 -15.52 4.92
N PHE A 76 -8.58 -14.54 4.54
CA PHE A 76 -9.94 -14.76 4.07
C PHE A 76 -10.22 -13.88 2.85
N PRO A 77 -11.10 -14.32 1.93
CA PRO A 77 -11.45 -13.53 0.75
C PRO A 77 -12.32 -12.33 1.15
N VAL A 78 -12.17 -11.23 0.42
CA VAL A 78 -13.03 -10.04 0.50
C VAL A 78 -13.52 -9.61 -0.88
N ARG A 79 -14.81 -9.24 -0.99
CA ARG A 79 -15.45 -8.79 -2.22
C ARG A 79 -15.43 -7.26 -2.25
N THR A 80 -14.52 -6.68 -3.03
CA THR A 80 -14.37 -5.21 -3.11
C THR A 80 -15.12 -4.61 -4.29
N TYR A 81 -16.44 -4.83 -4.32
CA TYR A 81 -17.30 -4.20 -5.33
C TYR A 81 -17.24 -2.67 -5.20
N MET A 82 -17.53 -1.97 -6.30
CA MET A 82 -17.39 -0.52 -6.37
C MET A 82 -18.68 0.19 -6.79
N SER A 83 -18.78 1.47 -6.43
CA SER A 83 -19.76 2.41 -6.94
C SER A 83 -19.08 3.70 -7.36
N CYS A 84 -19.49 4.28 -8.48
CA CYS A 84 -19.01 5.58 -8.94
C CYS A 84 -20.17 6.56 -9.04
N SER A 85 -19.97 7.76 -8.50
CA SER A 85 -20.95 8.84 -8.49
C SER A 85 -20.36 10.13 -9.03
N TRP A 86 -21.19 10.87 -9.77
CA TRP A 86 -20.91 12.24 -10.17
C TRP A 86 -21.38 13.20 -9.07
N LEU A 87 -20.49 14.11 -8.69
CA LEU A 87 -20.79 15.23 -7.80
C LEU A 87 -21.21 16.44 -8.64
N PHE A 88 -22.42 16.90 -8.42
CA PHE A 88 -22.94 18.18 -8.92
C PHE A 88 -23.02 19.19 -7.76
N GLU A 89 -23.31 20.46 -8.06
CA GLU A 89 -23.41 21.51 -7.04
C GLU A 89 -24.50 21.23 -6.00
N ASP A 90 -25.63 20.65 -6.41
CA ASP A 90 -26.82 20.44 -5.59
C ASP A 90 -27.13 18.97 -5.28
N ARG A 91 -26.45 18.02 -5.95
CA ARG A 91 -26.77 16.59 -5.85
C ARG A 91 -25.60 15.67 -6.16
N THR A 92 -25.75 14.41 -5.75
CA THR A 92 -24.87 13.31 -6.14
C THR A 92 -25.63 12.28 -6.96
N GLU A 93 -25.08 11.87 -8.10
CA GLU A 93 -25.69 10.88 -8.99
C GLU A 93 -24.80 9.66 -9.18
N THR A 94 -25.22 8.52 -8.63
CA THR A 94 -24.55 7.24 -8.87
C THR A 94 -24.87 6.73 -10.25
N TRP A 95 -23.84 6.49 -11.06
CA TRP A 95 -23.95 6.05 -12.45
C TRP A 95 -23.38 4.65 -12.69
N LEU A 96 -22.50 4.16 -11.80
CA LEU A 96 -21.96 2.81 -11.85
C LEU A 96 -22.05 2.15 -10.48
N THR A 97 -22.50 0.91 -10.47
CA THR A 97 -22.42 -0.01 -9.32
C THR A 97 -22.08 -1.39 -9.86
N THR A 98 -21.05 -2.02 -9.30
CA THR A 98 -20.62 -3.35 -9.72
C THR A 98 -21.04 -4.41 -8.71
N SER A 99 -21.28 -5.62 -9.19
CA SER A 99 -21.39 -6.83 -8.38
C SER A 99 -20.95 -8.02 -9.21
N ARG A 100 -20.97 -9.23 -8.64
CA ARG A 100 -20.79 -10.47 -9.40
C ARG A 100 -21.95 -11.42 -9.14
N SER A 101 -22.31 -12.18 -10.17
CA SER A 101 -23.29 -13.26 -10.05
C SER A 101 -22.82 -14.30 -9.03
N ARG A 102 -23.74 -14.77 -8.18
CA ARG A 102 -23.48 -15.94 -7.31
C ARG A 102 -23.25 -17.21 -8.12
N ILE A 103 -23.76 -17.27 -9.35
CA ILE A 103 -23.60 -18.37 -10.28
C ILE A 103 -22.55 -17.96 -11.33
N GLY A 104 -21.36 -18.57 -11.27
CA GLY A 104 -20.30 -18.38 -12.27
C GLY A 104 -19.43 -17.13 -12.12
N ASN A 105 -19.62 -16.32 -11.07
CA ASN A 105 -18.76 -15.17 -10.73
C ASN A 105 -18.60 -14.12 -11.85
N PHE A 106 -19.56 -14.01 -12.78
CA PHE A 106 -19.50 -13.02 -13.87
C PHE A 106 -19.81 -11.60 -13.37
N PRO A 107 -19.14 -10.55 -13.88
CA PRO A 107 -19.37 -9.17 -13.47
C PRO A 107 -20.75 -8.66 -13.93
N ILE A 108 -21.44 -7.94 -13.05
CA ILE A 108 -22.75 -7.33 -13.28
C ILE A 108 -22.66 -5.83 -12.98
N ILE A 109 -23.17 -5.02 -13.90
CA ILE A 109 -23.45 -3.60 -13.65
C ILE A 109 -24.90 -3.49 -13.20
N ASN A 110 -25.14 -2.96 -11.99
CA ASN A 110 -26.49 -2.96 -11.39
C ASN A 110 -27.32 -1.72 -11.76
N ASN A 111 -26.69 -0.68 -12.33
CA ASN A 111 -27.35 0.59 -12.61
C ASN A 111 -27.96 0.64 -14.02
N ARG A 112 -29.28 0.43 -14.13
CA ARG A 112 -29.99 0.45 -15.43
C ARG A 112 -29.82 1.76 -16.21
N LYS A 113 -29.90 2.91 -15.56
CA LYS A 113 -29.71 4.22 -16.21
C LYS A 113 -28.28 4.37 -16.72
N GLY A 114 -27.31 3.99 -15.88
CA GLY A 114 -25.90 3.98 -16.25
C GLY A 114 -25.59 3.04 -17.42
N ILE A 115 -26.21 1.86 -17.47
CA ILE A 115 -26.06 0.92 -18.59
C ILE A 115 -26.65 1.50 -19.88
N GLN A 116 -27.84 2.08 -19.82
CA GLN A 116 -28.46 2.71 -21.00
C GLN A 116 -27.61 3.87 -21.54
N GLN A 117 -26.99 4.64 -20.66
CA GLN A 117 -26.21 5.82 -21.04
C GLN A 117 -24.75 5.51 -21.41
N TYR A 118 -24.13 4.54 -20.72
CA TYR A 118 -22.68 4.30 -20.76
C TYR A 118 -22.30 2.84 -21.05
N GLY A 119 -23.25 1.91 -21.11
CA GLY A 119 -22.96 0.47 -21.19
C GLY A 119 -22.04 0.09 -22.36
N TRP A 120 -22.36 0.55 -23.58
CA TRP A 120 -21.50 0.32 -24.75
C TRP A 120 -20.11 0.96 -24.59
N ARG A 121 -20.05 2.17 -24.04
CA ARG A 121 -18.81 2.91 -23.79
C ARG A 121 -17.89 2.16 -22.82
N LEU A 122 -18.46 1.59 -21.75
CA LEU A 122 -17.73 0.76 -20.78
C LEU A 122 -17.18 -0.52 -21.40
N VAL A 123 -17.98 -1.22 -22.22
CA VAL A 123 -17.52 -2.45 -22.91
C VAL A 123 -16.43 -2.12 -23.92
N LYS A 124 -16.62 -1.08 -24.74
CA LYS A 124 -15.63 -0.59 -25.71
C LYS A 124 -14.32 -0.27 -25.01
N GLY A 125 -14.35 0.55 -23.95
CA GLY A 125 -13.17 0.93 -23.19
C GLY A 125 -12.44 -0.24 -22.55
N MET A 126 -13.18 -1.21 -22.00
CA MET A 126 -12.58 -2.43 -21.42
C MET A 126 -11.84 -3.26 -22.48
N LEU A 127 -12.44 -3.46 -23.66
CA LEU A 127 -11.80 -4.21 -24.76
C LEU A 127 -10.58 -3.46 -25.32
N GLN A 128 -10.68 -2.14 -25.48
CA GLN A 128 -9.56 -1.28 -25.88
C GLN A 128 -8.40 -1.38 -24.87
N LEU A 129 -8.69 -1.26 -23.56
CA LEU A 129 -7.67 -1.36 -22.52
C LEU A 129 -7.00 -2.75 -22.51
N LYS A 130 -7.77 -3.84 -22.57
CA LYS A 130 -7.20 -5.20 -22.62
C LYS A 130 -6.30 -5.39 -23.84
N THR A 131 -6.70 -4.85 -24.98
CA THR A 131 -5.91 -4.91 -26.23
C THR A 131 -4.63 -4.09 -26.11
N ALA A 132 -4.73 -2.86 -25.61
CA ALA A 132 -3.61 -1.96 -25.40
C ALA A 132 -2.58 -2.53 -24.40
N ILE A 133 -3.05 -3.08 -23.26
CA ILE A 133 -2.20 -3.77 -22.28
C ILE A 133 -1.46 -4.95 -22.92
N HIS A 134 -2.18 -5.78 -23.69
CA HIS A 134 -1.57 -6.94 -24.35
C HIS A 134 -0.52 -6.53 -25.39
N GLN A 135 -0.77 -5.47 -26.16
CA GLN A 135 0.19 -4.93 -27.12
C GLN A 135 1.41 -4.31 -26.42
N PHE A 136 1.19 -3.57 -25.33
CA PHE A 136 2.26 -2.99 -24.51
C PHE A 136 3.23 -4.06 -24.00
N PHE A 137 2.74 -5.15 -23.41
CA PHE A 137 3.62 -6.21 -22.91
C PHE A 137 4.30 -7.04 -24.02
N LYS A 138 3.86 -6.91 -25.28
CA LYS A 138 4.53 -7.46 -26.46
C LYS A 138 5.51 -6.48 -27.11
N SER A 139 5.46 -5.20 -26.76
CA SER A 139 6.32 -4.17 -27.36
C SER A 139 7.75 -4.30 -26.83
N LYS A 140 8.70 -3.79 -27.62
CA LYS A 140 10.11 -3.65 -27.19
C LYS A 140 10.32 -2.46 -26.26
N ASN A 141 9.51 -1.41 -26.42
CA ASN A 141 9.58 -0.22 -25.57
C ASN A 141 8.46 -0.23 -24.53
N GLN A 142 8.84 -0.53 -23.29
CA GLN A 142 7.96 -0.51 -22.12
C GLN A 142 8.33 0.61 -21.13
N ASP A 143 9.32 1.42 -21.47
CA ASP A 143 9.80 2.53 -20.65
C ASP A 143 9.11 3.82 -21.12
N ILE A 144 7.80 3.88 -20.88
CA ILE A 144 6.95 5.03 -21.15
C ILE A 144 6.11 5.33 -19.90
N THR A 145 5.69 6.58 -19.80
CA THR A 145 4.77 7.06 -18.77
C THR A 145 3.33 6.61 -19.03
N LEU A 146 2.49 6.65 -18.00
CA LEU A 146 1.06 6.39 -18.14
C LEU A 146 0.41 7.38 -19.12
N ALA A 147 0.80 8.66 -19.06
CA ALA A 147 0.31 9.68 -19.96
C ALA A 147 0.64 9.36 -21.43
N GLU A 148 1.88 8.95 -21.72
CA GLU A 148 2.27 8.51 -23.06
C GLU A 148 1.52 7.26 -23.51
N PHE A 149 1.35 6.28 -22.62
CA PHE A 149 0.55 5.08 -22.93
C PHE A 149 -0.89 5.45 -23.32
N ILE A 150 -1.56 6.33 -22.58
CA ILE A 150 -2.91 6.77 -22.92
C ILE A 150 -2.91 7.56 -24.23
N ASN A 151 -1.97 8.49 -24.43
CA ASN A 151 -1.92 9.29 -25.67
C ASN A 151 -1.68 8.44 -26.93
N GLN A 152 -1.04 7.28 -26.78
CA GLN A 152 -0.85 6.31 -27.87
C GLN A 152 -2.07 5.40 -28.12
N ASN A 153 -3.03 5.36 -27.19
CA ASN A 153 -4.16 4.43 -27.23
C ASN A 153 -5.49 5.21 -27.09
N ASP A 154 -6.37 5.14 -28.09
CA ASP A 154 -7.68 5.78 -28.07
C ASP A 154 -8.67 5.03 -27.14
N ILE A 155 -8.42 5.05 -25.82
CA ILE A 155 -9.26 4.40 -24.81
C ILE A 155 -10.48 5.29 -24.53
N GLU A 156 -11.66 4.68 -24.52
CA GLU A 156 -12.93 5.35 -24.25
C GLU A 156 -12.88 6.18 -22.94
N GLU A 157 -13.14 7.49 -23.06
CA GLU A 157 -12.93 8.49 -22.00
C GLU A 157 -13.75 8.24 -20.72
N VAL A 158 -15.03 7.84 -20.84
CA VAL A 158 -15.87 7.57 -19.66
C VAL A 158 -15.39 6.31 -18.94
N PHE A 159 -14.96 5.29 -19.67
CA PHE A 159 -14.33 4.12 -19.06
C PHE A 159 -13.02 4.48 -18.38
N TRP A 160 -12.14 5.22 -19.06
CA TRP A 160 -10.83 5.59 -18.52
C TRP A 160 -10.97 6.46 -17.26
N HIS A 161 -11.60 7.62 -17.37
CA HIS A 161 -11.70 8.57 -16.26
C HIS A 161 -12.74 8.19 -15.22
N GLY A 162 -13.79 7.46 -15.60
CA GLY A 162 -14.87 7.08 -14.68
C GLY A 162 -14.68 5.74 -13.97
N VAL A 163 -13.83 4.84 -14.50
CA VAL A 163 -13.61 3.49 -13.92
C VAL A 163 -12.16 3.22 -13.62
N VAL A 164 -11.26 3.45 -14.58
CA VAL A 164 -9.84 3.07 -14.43
C VAL A 164 -9.10 4.02 -13.49
N MET A 165 -9.14 5.33 -13.79
CA MET A 165 -8.44 6.34 -13.01
C MET A 165 -8.86 6.36 -11.53
N PRO A 166 -10.15 6.22 -11.17
CA PRO A 166 -10.55 6.12 -9.75
C PRO A 166 -9.87 4.95 -9.03
N VAL A 167 -9.75 3.79 -9.66
CA VAL A 167 -9.04 2.65 -9.07
C VAL A 167 -7.54 2.94 -8.92
N LEU A 168 -6.93 3.56 -9.93
CA LEU A 168 -5.52 3.94 -9.86
C LEU A 168 -5.25 4.99 -8.76
N TYR A 169 -6.14 5.97 -8.59
CA TYR A 169 -6.05 6.93 -7.49
C TYR A 169 -6.16 6.26 -6.12
N THR A 170 -6.97 5.21 -5.98
CA THR A 170 -7.05 4.43 -4.75
C THR A 170 -5.76 3.68 -4.45
N ILE A 171 -5.21 2.96 -5.43
CA ILE A 171 -4.05 2.10 -5.16
C ILE A 171 -2.78 2.91 -4.94
N CYS A 172 -2.59 3.95 -5.76
CA CYS A 172 -1.43 4.83 -5.69
C CYS A 172 -1.57 5.88 -4.57
N THR A 173 -2.80 6.24 -4.16
CA THR A 173 -3.07 7.30 -3.17
C THR A 173 -2.30 8.60 -3.47
N CYS A 174 -2.10 8.90 -4.76
CA CYS A 174 -1.33 10.05 -5.22
C CYS A 174 -2.24 11.18 -5.70
N ASN A 175 -1.65 12.35 -5.93
CA ASN A 175 -2.31 13.42 -6.64
C ASN A 175 -2.69 12.98 -8.08
N PRO A 176 -3.93 13.21 -8.53
CA PRO A 176 -4.32 13.01 -9.93
C PRO A 176 -3.38 13.63 -10.95
N LYS A 177 -2.77 14.76 -10.59
CA LYS A 177 -1.84 15.47 -11.46
C LYS A 177 -0.54 14.72 -11.70
N THR A 178 -0.11 13.85 -10.77
CA THR A 178 1.20 13.17 -10.84
C THR A 178 1.10 11.76 -11.38
N ILE A 179 -0.09 11.14 -11.40
CA ILE A 179 -0.22 9.74 -11.86
C ILE A 179 0.13 9.54 -13.33
N GLY A 180 0.02 10.60 -14.15
CA GLY A 180 0.41 10.57 -15.55
C GLY A 180 1.89 10.31 -15.76
N ASP A 181 2.74 10.78 -14.83
CA ASP A 181 4.20 10.67 -14.89
C ASP A 181 4.72 9.30 -14.45
N TRP A 182 3.84 8.45 -13.92
CA TRP A 182 4.23 7.13 -13.43
C TRP A 182 4.64 6.23 -14.60
N PRO A 183 5.65 5.34 -14.41
CA PRO A 183 5.97 4.31 -15.37
C PRO A 183 4.73 3.44 -15.66
N ALA A 184 4.31 3.39 -16.93
CA ALA A 184 3.09 2.71 -17.33
C ALA A 184 3.12 1.23 -16.94
N LYS A 185 4.28 0.57 -17.09
CA LYS A 185 4.44 -0.87 -16.86
C LYS A 185 3.85 -1.32 -15.52
N ASN A 186 4.22 -0.68 -14.42
CA ASN A 186 3.79 -1.08 -13.07
C ASN A 186 2.27 -0.93 -12.89
N LEU A 187 1.69 0.14 -13.44
CA LEU A 187 0.24 0.37 -13.39
C LEU A 187 -0.52 -0.59 -14.30
N LEU A 188 0.01 -0.92 -15.47
CA LEU A 188 -0.60 -1.85 -16.41
C LEU A 188 -0.53 -3.30 -15.92
N GLU A 189 0.54 -3.68 -15.22
CA GLU A 189 0.60 -4.97 -14.50
C GLU A 189 -0.53 -5.07 -13.46
N PHE A 190 -0.73 -4.01 -12.68
CA PHE A 190 -1.84 -3.92 -11.73
C PHE A 190 -3.21 -4.02 -12.40
N LEU A 191 -3.45 -3.22 -13.45
CA LEU A 191 -4.73 -3.19 -14.16
C LEU A 191 -5.07 -4.52 -14.84
N ARG A 192 -4.07 -5.24 -15.36
CA ARG A 192 -4.24 -6.58 -15.91
C ARG A 192 -4.92 -7.50 -14.89
N HIS A 193 -4.36 -7.59 -13.68
CA HIS A 193 -4.87 -8.44 -12.60
C HIS A 193 -6.21 -7.97 -12.03
N LEU A 194 -6.47 -6.65 -12.02
CA LEU A 194 -7.78 -6.13 -11.65
C LEU A 194 -8.89 -6.63 -12.60
N THR A 195 -8.60 -6.71 -13.90
CA THR A 195 -9.58 -7.11 -14.92
C THR A 195 -9.84 -8.62 -14.98
N ASP A 196 -8.98 -9.43 -14.37
CA ASP A 196 -9.11 -10.89 -14.31
C ASP A 196 -10.09 -11.34 -13.21
N GLY A 197 -10.36 -10.47 -12.23
CA GLY A 197 -11.42 -10.70 -11.24
C GLY A 197 -11.03 -11.57 -10.07
N ASP A 198 -9.74 -11.65 -9.76
CA ASP A 198 -9.23 -12.36 -8.59
C ASP A 198 -9.88 -11.84 -7.31
N MET A 199 -10.17 -12.77 -6.39
CA MET A 199 -10.57 -12.39 -5.04
C MET A 199 -9.37 -11.78 -4.31
N LEU A 200 -9.61 -10.64 -3.65
CA LEU A 200 -8.63 -10.07 -2.75
C LEU A 200 -8.67 -10.81 -1.42
N LEU A 201 -7.50 -10.93 -0.78
CA LEU A 201 -7.33 -11.57 0.52
C LEU A 201 -7.07 -10.53 1.59
N ARG A 202 -7.59 -10.79 2.78
CA ARG A 202 -7.28 -10.04 4.00
C ARG A 202 -6.75 -10.98 5.08
N MET A 203 -5.81 -10.52 5.89
CA MET A 203 -5.25 -11.30 6.99
C MET A 203 -6.23 -11.40 8.15
N LYS A 204 -6.35 -12.60 8.73
CA LYS A 204 -7.14 -12.82 9.95
C LYS A 204 -6.46 -12.14 11.13
N GLY A 205 -7.22 -11.36 11.90
CA GLY A 205 -6.68 -10.51 12.97
C GLY A 205 -6.07 -9.18 12.49
N GLY A 206 -6.19 -8.87 11.19
CA GLY A 206 -5.72 -7.60 10.63
C GLY A 206 -4.21 -7.42 10.65
N THR A 207 -3.77 -6.17 10.57
CA THR A 207 -2.34 -5.80 10.67
C THR A 207 -1.73 -6.18 12.01
N PRO A 208 -2.40 -5.98 13.17
CA PRO A 208 -1.80 -6.27 14.48
C PRO A 208 -1.33 -7.72 14.61
N ALA A 209 -2.13 -8.71 14.19
CA ALA A 209 -1.77 -10.12 14.25
C ALA A 209 -0.53 -10.46 13.41
N PHE A 210 -0.36 -9.79 12.26
CA PHE A 210 0.83 -9.97 11.44
C PHE A 210 2.07 -9.36 12.11
N VAL A 211 1.93 -8.16 12.69
CA VAL A 211 3.00 -7.50 13.43
C VAL A 211 3.43 -8.33 14.65
N ASP A 212 2.49 -8.85 15.43
CA ASP A 212 2.76 -9.75 16.57
C ASP A 212 3.62 -10.95 16.16
N SER A 213 3.33 -11.53 15.00
CA SER A 213 4.07 -12.67 14.47
C SER A 213 5.47 -12.29 13.94
N LEU A 214 5.61 -11.11 13.34
CA LEU A 214 6.88 -10.62 12.82
C LEU A 214 7.87 -10.31 13.95
N ILE A 215 7.41 -9.72 15.05
CA ILE A 215 8.27 -9.30 16.17
C ILE A 215 8.51 -10.41 17.20
N LYS A 216 7.94 -11.60 17.00
CA LYS A 216 8.09 -12.70 17.96
C LYS A 216 9.58 -13.01 18.21
N ASP A 217 9.96 -12.99 19.49
CA ASP A 217 11.34 -13.21 19.96
C ASP A 217 12.37 -12.18 19.43
N ILE A 218 11.93 -10.96 19.12
CA ILE A 218 12.77 -9.83 18.70
C ILE A 218 12.69 -8.73 19.75
N ASP A 219 13.84 -8.14 20.08
CA ASP A 219 13.91 -7.00 20.99
C ASP A 219 13.44 -5.72 20.26
N ILE A 220 12.51 -4.99 20.86
CA ILE A 220 11.93 -3.77 20.28
C ILE A 220 11.87 -2.65 21.30
N HIS A 221 12.47 -1.52 20.92
CA HIS A 221 12.54 -0.31 21.72
C HIS A 221 11.63 0.73 21.06
N SER A 222 10.42 0.90 21.60
CA SER A 222 9.48 1.93 21.15
C SER A 222 9.69 3.25 21.91
N GLY A 223 9.22 4.36 21.33
CA GLY A 223 9.50 5.70 21.86
C GLY A 223 11.00 6.04 21.84
N SER A 224 11.76 5.37 20.98
CA SER A 224 13.21 5.39 20.91
C SER A 224 13.66 5.94 19.54
N ALA A 225 13.38 7.22 19.32
CA ALA A 225 13.80 7.90 18.08
C ALA A 225 15.33 7.94 18.00
N ILE A 226 15.90 7.45 16.90
CA ILE A 226 17.35 7.50 16.69
C ILE A 226 17.79 8.94 16.40
N LYS A 227 18.91 9.33 17.00
CA LYS A 227 19.54 10.66 16.87
C LYS A 227 20.94 10.61 16.28
N LYS A 228 21.59 9.44 16.31
CA LYS A 228 22.91 9.28 15.73
C LYS A 228 23.11 7.88 15.18
N VAL A 229 23.65 7.81 13.97
CA VAL A 229 24.18 6.61 13.33
C VAL A 229 25.55 6.96 12.76
N GLU A 230 26.58 6.26 13.21
CA GLU A 230 27.98 6.55 12.86
C GLU A 230 28.80 5.25 12.82
N GLN A 231 29.56 5.03 11.77
CA GLN A 231 30.53 3.94 11.71
C GLN A 231 31.71 4.22 12.67
N GLN A 232 32.04 3.22 13.48
CA GLN A 232 33.18 3.22 14.38
C GLN A 232 33.98 1.93 14.16
N GLY A 233 34.95 2.00 13.25
CA GLY A 233 35.76 0.86 12.82
C GLY A 233 34.89 -0.24 12.17
N GLU A 234 34.84 -1.42 12.80
CA GLU A 234 34.09 -2.58 12.29
C GLU A 234 32.61 -2.59 12.69
N LYS A 235 32.16 -1.64 13.50
CA LYS A 235 30.78 -1.55 13.97
C LYS A 235 30.14 -0.21 13.64
N VAL A 236 28.85 -0.13 13.90
CA VAL A 236 28.05 1.09 13.75
C VAL A 236 27.46 1.45 15.11
N LEU A 237 27.77 2.65 15.59
CA LEU A 237 27.15 3.26 16.75
C LEU A 237 25.74 3.72 16.38
N VAL A 238 24.78 3.35 17.22
CA VAL A 238 23.40 3.83 17.18
C VAL A 238 23.07 4.47 18.53
N GLU A 239 22.60 5.71 18.51
CA GLU A 239 22.18 6.47 19.69
C GLU A 239 20.72 6.90 19.57
N ASN A 240 19.93 6.66 20.61
CA ASN A 240 18.53 7.09 20.67
C ASN A 240 18.36 8.43 21.43
N SER A 241 17.15 8.99 21.35
CA SER A 241 16.76 10.24 22.02
C SER A 241 16.77 10.19 23.54
N GLN A 242 16.95 9.01 24.13
CA GLN A 242 17.06 8.80 25.58
C GLN A 242 18.53 8.73 26.03
N GLY A 243 19.49 8.85 25.10
CA GLY A 243 20.93 8.78 25.35
C GLY A 243 21.48 7.36 25.42
N GLU A 244 20.68 6.34 25.10
CA GLU A 244 21.17 4.97 25.00
C GLU A 244 22.04 4.82 23.75
N GLN A 245 23.20 4.19 23.93
CA GLN A 245 24.18 3.98 22.87
C GLN A 245 24.53 2.50 22.77
N ASN A 246 24.45 1.95 21.56
CA ASN A 246 24.78 0.55 21.29
C ASN A 246 25.60 0.42 20.00
N LEU A 247 26.48 -0.58 19.95
CA LEU A 247 27.29 -0.91 18.77
C LEU A 247 26.76 -2.16 18.08
N PHE A 248 26.49 -2.05 16.79
CA PHE A 248 25.97 -3.13 15.95
C PHE A 248 26.97 -3.50 14.86
N ASP A 249 26.96 -4.77 14.44
CA ASP A 249 27.76 -5.21 13.31
C ASP A 249 27.22 -4.59 12.01
N ARG A 250 25.89 -4.45 11.90
CA ARG A 250 25.18 -3.86 10.77
C ARG A 250 23.98 -3.04 11.23
N VAL A 251 23.60 -2.04 10.43
CA VAL A 251 22.39 -1.22 10.63
C VAL A 251 21.54 -1.25 9.37
N ILE A 252 20.23 -1.44 9.52
CA ILE A 252 19.25 -1.32 8.45
C ILE A 252 18.32 -0.15 8.78
N VAL A 253 18.35 0.88 7.94
CA VAL A 253 17.47 2.05 8.05
C VAL A 253 16.19 1.76 7.25
N ALA A 254 15.08 1.65 7.95
CA ALA A 254 13.76 1.34 7.40
C ALA A 254 12.75 2.50 7.53
N THR A 255 13.25 3.73 7.47
CA THR A 255 12.47 4.98 7.59
C THR A 255 12.19 5.61 6.22
N PRO A 256 11.26 6.57 6.10
CA PRO A 256 11.22 7.48 4.96
C PRO A 256 12.55 8.23 4.82
N THR A 257 12.99 8.50 3.58
CA THR A 257 14.29 9.16 3.37
C THR A 257 14.31 10.61 3.86
N SER A 258 13.15 11.27 3.94
CA SER A 258 13.00 12.61 4.54
C SER A 258 13.48 12.74 5.99
N LYS A 259 13.76 11.62 6.67
CA LYS A 259 14.17 11.57 8.08
C LYS A 259 15.66 11.35 8.29
N ILE A 260 16.42 11.02 7.24
CA ILE A 260 17.82 10.59 7.39
C ILE A 260 18.74 11.68 7.94
N ASP A 261 18.44 12.95 7.65
CA ASP A 261 19.19 14.11 8.16
C ASP A 261 19.10 14.25 9.68
N GLU A 262 18.09 13.66 10.31
CA GLU A 262 17.88 13.75 11.74
C GLU A 262 18.86 12.88 12.54
N PHE A 263 19.53 11.92 11.90
CA PHE A 263 20.37 10.95 12.61
C PHE A 263 21.59 10.39 11.87
N LEU A 264 21.68 10.41 10.53
CA LEU A 264 22.88 9.93 9.85
C LEU A 264 24.03 10.93 9.99
N ASN A 265 25.25 10.44 10.26
CA ASN A 265 26.44 11.28 10.22
C ASN A 265 26.68 11.83 8.79
N PRO A 266 26.61 13.16 8.56
CA PRO A 266 26.68 13.74 7.23
C PRO A 266 28.05 13.64 6.58
N GLU A 267 29.13 13.51 7.35
CA GLU A 267 30.49 13.35 6.83
C GLU A 267 30.71 11.93 6.31
N GLN A 268 30.22 10.93 7.05
CA GLN A 268 30.41 9.52 6.70
C GLN A 268 29.45 9.01 5.62
N PHE A 269 28.22 9.56 5.58
CA PHE A 269 27.16 9.07 4.70
C PHE A 269 26.74 10.10 3.64
N ALA A 270 27.60 11.07 3.31
CA ALA A 270 27.29 12.16 2.38
C ALA A 270 26.70 11.69 1.04
N GLU A 271 27.31 10.68 0.41
CA GLU A 271 26.85 10.16 -0.87
C GLU A 271 25.50 9.47 -0.79
N ASP A 272 25.31 8.62 0.24
CA ASP A 272 24.03 7.95 0.49
C ASP A 272 22.94 9.01 0.73
N MET A 273 23.21 10.03 1.55
CA MET A 273 22.26 11.09 1.83
C MET A 273 21.91 11.91 0.58
N ASN A 274 22.88 12.21 -0.28
CA ASN A 274 22.64 12.91 -1.55
C ASN A 274 21.74 12.09 -2.49
N LEU A 275 21.91 10.76 -2.52
CA LEU A 275 21.03 9.88 -3.29
C LEU A 275 19.63 9.81 -2.69
N LEU A 276 19.54 9.52 -1.39
CA LEU A 276 18.29 9.27 -0.67
C LEU A 276 17.37 10.50 -0.60
N LYS A 277 17.92 11.72 -0.61
CA LYS A 277 17.16 12.98 -0.64
C LYS A 277 16.39 13.22 -1.93
N GLN A 278 16.74 12.52 -3.02
CA GLN A 278 16.06 12.68 -4.29
C GLN A 278 14.72 11.91 -4.35
N PHE A 279 14.50 10.96 -3.43
CA PHE A 279 13.21 10.29 -3.30
C PHE A 279 12.16 11.27 -2.78
N ARG A 280 11.07 11.42 -3.54
CA ARG A 280 9.98 12.33 -3.22
C ARG A 280 8.85 11.60 -2.50
N PHE A 281 8.18 12.30 -1.59
CA PHE A 281 7.04 11.78 -0.85
C PHE A 281 5.88 12.77 -0.92
N GLU A 282 4.66 12.23 -1.03
CA GLU A 282 3.41 12.96 -0.89
C GLU A 282 2.69 12.54 0.38
N GLN A 283 1.95 13.47 0.97
CA GLN A 283 1.07 13.20 2.10
C GLN A 283 -0.40 13.29 1.68
N GLY A 284 -1.23 12.53 2.37
CA GLY A 284 -2.67 12.69 2.29
C GLY A 284 -3.36 12.20 3.55
N ASP A 285 -4.53 12.78 3.80
CA ASP A 285 -5.30 12.50 4.99
C ASP A 285 -6.38 11.45 4.72
N LEU A 286 -6.41 10.47 5.61
CA LEU A 286 -7.45 9.46 5.74
C LEU A 286 -8.26 9.77 6.99
N VAL A 287 -9.58 9.89 6.83
CA VAL A 287 -10.51 10.11 7.93
C VAL A 287 -11.26 8.81 8.20
N ILE A 288 -11.28 8.35 9.44
CA ILE A 288 -12.08 7.24 9.91
C ILE A 288 -13.30 7.83 10.62
N HIS A 289 -14.52 7.48 10.19
CA HIS A 289 -15.74 8.12 10.68
C HIS A 289 -17.00 7.27 10.49
N THR A 290 -18.12 7.70 11.07
CA THR A 290 -19.44 7.07 10.91
C THR A 290 -20.41 7.88 10.03
N ASP A 291 -19.94 9.01 9.48
CA ASP A 291 -20.79 9.87 8.63
C ASP A 291 -21.10 9.24 7.27
N ALA A 292 -22.36 8.93 7.00
CA ALA A 292 -22.79 8.25 5.77
C ALA A 292 -22.95 9.17 4.55
N THR A 293 -22.75 10.48 4.71
CA THR A 293 -22.81 11.49 3.62
C THR A 293 -21.79 11.23 2.51
N VAL A 294 -20.71 10.50 2.82
CA VAL A 294 -19.66 10.08 1.89
C VAL A 294 -20.04 8.91 0.98
N MET A 295 -21.20 8.28 1.21
CA MET A 295 -21.68 7.13 0.44
C MET A 295 -22.74 7.56 -0.58
N PRO A 296 -23.03 6.73 -1.60
CA PRO A 296 -24.16 6.97 -2.50
C PRO A 296 -25.46 7.29 -1.73
N PRO A 297 -26.27 8.28 -2.19
CA PRO A 297 -27.49 8.68 -1.47
C PRO A 297 -28.49 7.55 -1.26
N ARG A 298 -28.53 6.58 -2.18
CA ARG A 298 -29.40 5.39 -2.08
C ARG A 298 -28.62 4.24 -1.45
N ARG A 299 -29.10 3.72 -0.32
CA ARG A 299 -28.48 2.61 0.41
C ARG A 299 -28.19 1.37 -0.45
N LYS A 300 -29.07 1.06 -1.42
CA LYS A 300 -28.90 -0.06 -2.35
C LYS A 300 -27.70 0.05 -3.28
N ASP A 301 -27.18 1.26 -3.47
CA ASP A 301 -26.03 1.53 -4.34
C ASP A 301 -24.71 1.53 -3.55
N TRP A 302 -24.76 1.33 -2.23
CA TRP A 302 -23.56 1.25 -1.41
C TRP A 302 -22.73 0.04 -1.80
N SER A 303 -21.46 0.31 -2.08
CA SER A 303 -20.45 -0.69 -2.39
C SER A 303 -19.32 -0.58 -1.37
N VAL A 304 -18.50 -1.63 -1.28
CA VAL A 304 -17.30 -1.63 -0.43
C VAL A 304 -16.41 -0.44 -0.75
N LEU A 305 -16.23 -0.18 -2.04
CA LEU A 305 -15.46 0.94 -2.57
C LEU A 305 -16.43 1.97 -3.16
N SER A 306 -16.40 3.21 -2.69
CA SER A 306 -17.25 4.29 -3.18
C SER A 306 -16.43 5.47 -3.67
N TYR A 307 -16.66 5.86 -4.91
CA TYR A 307 -15.97 6.96 -5.58
C TYR A 307 -16.93 8.10 -5.86
N MET A 308 -16.53 9.32 -5.51
CA MET A 308 -17.23 10.55 -5.87
C MET A 308 -16.26 11.49 -6.56
N MET A 309 -16.69 12.06 -7.69
CA MET A 309 -15.88 13.03 -8.42
C MET A 309 -16.74 14.04 -9.18
N ASP A 310 -16.23 15.25 -9.37
CA ASP A 310 -16.83 16.24 -10.26
C ASP A 310 -16.52 15.91 -11.75
N ARG A 311 -17.25 16.53 -12.68
CA ARG A 311 -17.07 16.30 -14.12
C ARG A 311 -15.72 16.80 -14.67
N LYS A 312 -15.05 17.69 -13.94
CA LYS A 312 -13.71 18.20 -14.29
C LYS A 312 -12.59 17.39 -13.63
N PHE A 313 -12.92 16.39 -12.81
CA PHE A 313 -11.96 15.57 -12.05
C PHE A 313 -11.01 16.40 -11.17
N THR A 314 -11.47 17.57 -10.72
CA THR A 314 -10.72 18.46 -9.83
C THR A 314 -10.99 18.18 -8.35
N ARG A 315 -12.17 17.62 -8.05
CA ARG A 315 -12.59 17.19 -6.72
C ARG A 315 -12.87 15.70 -6.79
N GLN A 316 -12.20 14.93 -5.96
CA GLN A 316 -12.40 13.49 -5.89
C GLN A 316 -12.23 12.97 -4.47
N GLN A 317 -13.04 11.96 -4.14
CA GLN A 317 -13.03 11.27 -2.88
C GLN A 317 -13.11 9.77 -3.12
N PHE A 318 -12.47 9.02 -2.22
CA PHE A 318 -12.58 7.58 -2.14
C PHE A 318 -12.96 7.16 -0.72
N THR A 319 -14.00 6.33 -0.61
CA THR A 319 -14.48 5.81 0.66
C THR A 319 -14.51 4.29 0.65
N VAL A 320 -13.99 3.69 1.73
CA VAL A 320 -14.14 2.27 2.05
C VAL A 320 -15.20 2.09 3.12
N TRP A 321 -16.19 1.22 2.88
CA TRP A 321 -17.13 0.77 3.89
C TRP A 321 -16.57 -0.45 4.64
N MET A 322 -16.05 -0.22 5.86
CA MET A 322 -15.26 -1.22 6.60
C MET A 322 -16.07 -2.45 7.01
N ASN A 323 -17.34 -2.30 7.36
CA ASN A 323 -18.20 -3.42 7.77
C ASN A 323 -18.40 -4.46 6.66
N ALA A 324 -18.14 -4.11 5.40
CA ALA A 324 -18.25 -5.03 4.28
C ALA A 324 -16.97 -5.86 4.03
N VAL A 325 -15.89 -5.59 4.75
CA VAL A 325 -14.57 -6.25 4.59
C VAL A 325 -13.95 -6.74 5.90
N GLU A 326 -14.54 -6.39 7.03
CA GLU A 326 -14.13 -6.80 8.37
C GLU A 326 -15.23 -7.61 9.04
N PRO A 327 -15.05 -8.94 9.20
CA PRO A 327 -16.00 -9.82 9.87
C PRO A 327 -16.43 -9.30 11.25
N THR A 328 -15.49 -8.74 12.03
CA THR A 328 -15.78 -8.23 13.39
C THR A 328 -16.63 -6.97 13.41
N LEU A 329 -16.92 -6.35 12.25
CA LEU A 329 -17.79 -5.17 12.12
C LEU A 329 -19.15 -5.50 11.48
N VAL A 330 -19.40 -6.75 11.11
CA VAL A 330 -20.69 -7.17 10.52
C VAL A 330 -21.81 -6.98 11.55
N GLY A 331 -22.93 -6.38 11.11
CA GLY A 331 -24.09 -6.10 11.95
C GLY A 331 -23.96 -4.88 12.87
N LYS A 332 -22.80 -4.21 12.88
CA LYS A 332 -22.52 -3.03 13.71
C LYS A 332 -22.81 -1.71 12.98
N ASN A 333 -22.61 -0.59 13.68
CA ASN A 333 -22.75 0.73 13.07
C ASN A 333 -21.80 0.89 11.86
N PRO A 334 -22.23 1.52 10.75
CA PRO A 334 -21.37 1.73 9.60
C PRO A 334 -20.15 2.57 9.94
N VAL A 335 -18.97 2.05 9.56
CA VAL A 335 -17.70 2.75 9.67
C VAL A 335 -17.07 2.90 8.28
N PHE A 336 -16.56 4.10 8.03
CA PHE A 336 -16.01 4.50 6.76
C PHE A 336 -14.56 4.96 6.93
N GLN A 337 -13.73 4.63 5.95
CA GLN A 337 -12.43 5.27 5.75
C GLN A 337 -12.49 6.11 4.48
N THR A 338 -12.34 7.42 4.61
CA THR A 338 -12.46 8.34 3.49
C THR A 338 -11.14 9.07 3.23
N TRP A 339 -10.62 8.91 2.01
CA TRP A 339 -9.44 9.60 1.50
C TRP A 339 -9.87 10.87 0.76
N ARG A 340 -9.27 12.01 1.15
CA ARG A 340 -9.55 13.34 0.58
C ARG A 340 -11.05 13.61 0.47
N PRO A 341 -11.76 13.78 1.61
CA PRO A 341 -13.19 14.04 1.58
C PRO A 341 -13.51 15.28 0.74
N VAL A 342 -14.48 15.15 -0.18
CA VAL A 342 -14.98 16.27 -1.01
C VAL A 342 -16.27 16.86 -0.44
N VAL A 343 -16.86 16.19 0.54
CA VAL A 343 -17.98 16.64 1.36
C VAL A 343 -17.51 16.74 2.80
N ASP A 344 -17.98 17.76 3.52
CA ASP A 344 -17.61 17.95 4.93
C ASP A 344 -18.14 16.78 5.76
N ILE A 345 -17.24 16.13 6.49
CA ILE A 345 -17.56 15.08 7.46
C ILE A 345 -17.90 15.76 8.78
N ASP A 346 -19.06 15.44 9.36
CA ASP A 346 -19.45 15.93 10.68
C ASP A 346 -18.33 15.63 11.72
N PRO A 347 -17.71 16.65 12.34
CA PRO A 347 -16.64 16.45 13.31
C PRO A 347 -17.03 15.55 14.48
N LYS A 348 -18.32 15.49 14.85
CA LYS A 348 -18.82 14.61 15.92
C LYS A 348 -18.85 13.13 15.53
N LYS A 349 -18.78 12.83 14.24
CA LYS A 349 -18.76 11.47 13.69
C LYS A 349 -17.36 10.98 13.33
N VAL A 350 -16.34 11.83 13.49
CA VAL A 350 -14.94 11.47 13.27
C VAL A 350 -14.46 10.59 14.43
N ILE A 351 -13.93 9.42 14.09
CA ILE A 351 -13.29 8.49 15.03
C ILE A 351 -11.80 8.81 15.11
N SER A 352 -11.13 8.97 13.96
CA SER A 352 -9.70 9.27 13.89
C SER A 352 -9.33 9.93 12.56
N LYS A 353 -8.21 10.66 12.54
CA LYS A 353 -7.59 11.21 11.33
C LYS A 353 -6.15 10.76 11.27
N VAL A 354 -5.73 10.30 10.10
CA VAL A 354 -4.40 9.73 9.86
C VAL A 354 -3.79 10.39 8.64
N THR A 355 -2.59 10.97 8.79
CA THR A 355 -1.79 11.46 7.67
C THR A 355 -0.88 10.35 7.18
N LEU A 356 -1.11 9.87 5.97
CA LEU A 356 -0.29 8.85 5.32
C LEU A 356 0.76 9.51 4.43
N THR A 357 2.00 9.06 4.54
CA THR A 357 3.10 9.46 3.65
C THR A 357 3.38 8.34 2.65
N ARG A 358 3.44 8.68 1.37
CA ARG A 358 3.66 7.74 0.25
C ARG A 358 4.78 8.24 -0.64
N ALA A 359 5.61 7.33 -1.13
CA ALA A 359 6.61 7.68 -2.13
C ALA A 359 5.95 7.99 -3.47
N VAL A 360 6.46 9.03 -4.13
CA VAL A 360 6.12 9.34 -5.53
C VAL A 360 6.94 8.40 -6.41
N VAL A 361 6.31 7.86 -7.46
CA VAL A 361 7.00 7.01 -8.44
C VAL A 361 7.01 7.71 -9.78
N ASP A 362 8.21 7.86 -10.33
CA ASP A 362 8.51 8.40 -11.65
C ASP A 362 9.75 7.69 -12.22
N SER A 363 10.14 8.04 -13.44
CA SER A 363 11.34 7.47 -14.09
C SER A 363 12.63 7.75 -13.30
N GLN A 364 12.73 8.89 -12.63
CA GLN A 364 13.88 9.22 -11.78
C GLN A 364 13.98 8.24 -10.60
N THR A 365 12.87 7.94 -9.94
CA THR A 365 12.81 6.99 -8.80
C THR A 365 13.27 5.59 -9.20
N VAL A 366 12.95 5.14 -10.41
CA VAL A 366 13.44 3.85 -10.94
C VAL A 366 14.98 3.85 -11.06
N ALA A 367 15.57 4.93 -11.56
CA ALA A 367 17.02 5.05 -11.66
C ALA A 367 17.68 5.10 -10.27
N LEU A 368 17.10 5.86 -9.32
CA LEU A 368 17.58 5.95 -7.94
C LEU A 368 17.58 4.59 -7.24
N ASN A 369 16.53 3.78 -7.44
CA ASN A 369 16.45 2.42 -6.88
C ASN A 369 17.58 1.53 -7.38
N LYS A 370 17.89 1.56 -8.67
CA LYS A 370 18.99 0.78 -9.25
C LYS A 370 20.34 1.19 -8.67
N GLU A 371 20.59 2.50 -8.56
CA GLU A 371 21.83 3.00 -7.96
C GLU A 371 21.95 2.57 -6.49
N LEU A 372 20.88 2.72 -5.71
CA LEU A 372 20.87 2.33 -4.30
C LEU A 372 21.13 0.83 -4.12
N GLN A 373 20.47 -0.01 -4.91
CA GLN A 373 20.68 -1.47 -4.90
C GLN A 373 22.12 -1.83 -5.27
N GLN A 374 22.70 -1.19 -6.29
CA GLN A 374 24.10 -1.40 -6.66
C GLN A 374 25.06 -1.03 -5.52
N ARG A 375 24.81 0.10 -4.84
CA ARG A 375 25.59 0.50 -3.67
C ARG A 375 25.49 -0.52 -2.53
N HIS A 376 24.36 -1.22 -2.37
CA HIS A 376 24.21 -2.22 -1.30
C HIS A 376 25.13 -3.44 -1.49
N LEU A 377 25.67 -3.67 -2.69
CA LEU A 377 26.54 -4.80 -2.98
C LEU A 377 28.00 -4.61 -2.56
N ASP A 378 28.38 -3.44 -2.03
CA ASP A 378 29.73 -3.21 -1.51
C ASP A 378 29.99 -4.15 -0.30
N PRO A 379 31.00 -5.06 -0.38
CA PRO A 379 31.31 -6.00 0.70
C PRO A 379 31.70 -5.33 2.03
N SER A 380 32.19 -4.09 1.98
CA SER A 380 32.56 -3.31 3.15
C SER A 380 31.38 -2.60 3.82
N ARG A 381 30.20 -2.62 3.19
CA ARG A 381 29.03 -1.87 3.65
C ARG A 381 28.51 -2.34 5.00
N LYS A 382 28.25 -1.38 5.88
CA LYS A 382 27.72 -1.62 7.24
C LYS A 382 26.31 -1.06 7.48
N VAL A 383 25.87 -0.09 6.69
CA VAL A 383 24.56 0.57 6.80
C VAL A 383 23.78 0.35 5.50
N PHE A 384 22.57 -0.18 5.60
CA PHE A 384 21.67 -0.50 4.49
C PHE A 384 20.37 0.28 4.61
N TYR A 385 19.66 0.48 3.50
CA TYR A 385 18.40 1.21 3.46
C TYR A 385 17.32 0.36 2.80
N CYS A 386 16.15 0.30 3.43
CA CYS A 386 15.00 -0.37 2.84
C CYS A 386 13.70 0.38 3.13
N GLY A 387 12.70 0.13 2.31
CA GLY A 387 11.38 0.74 2.43
C GLY A 387 10.51 0.37 1.25
N SER A 388 9.23 0.70 1.31
CA SER A 388 8.36 0.57 0.12
C SER A 388 8.83 1.46 -1.05
N TRP A 389 9.66 2.46 -0.76
CA TRP A 389 10.23 3.41 -1.72
C TRP A 389 11.49 2.88 -2.43
N SER A 390 12.16 1.85 -1.88
CA SER A 390 13.47 1.37 -2.33
C SER A 390 13.39 0.12 -3.22
N CYS A 391 12.30 -0.05 -3.96
CA CYS A 391 12.04 -1.22 -4.81
C CYS A 391 11.16 -0.82 -5.99
N ASP A 392 11.31 -1.53 -7.11
CA ASP A 392 10.46 -1.39 -8.27
C ASP A 392 8.99 -1.77 -7.96
N GLY A 393 8.07 -1.26 -8.77
CA GLY A 393 6.63 -1.53 -8.65
C GLY A 393 5.85 -0.41 -7.96
N LEU A 394 4.67 -0.76 -7.45
CA LEU A 394 3.85 0.13 -6.63
C LEU A 394 4.45 0.22 -5.21
N PRO A 395 4.55 1.39 -4.57
CA PRO A 395 5.12 1.52 -3.23
C PRO A 395 4.09 1.07 -2.16
N ILE A 396 3.89 -0.23 -2.08
CA ILE A 396 2.93 -0.93 -1.21
C ILE A 396 3.68 -1.90 -0.28
N LEU A 397 2.93 -2.69 0.51
CA LEU A 397 3.51 -3.72 1.38
C LEU A 397 4.42 -4.70 0.64
N GLU A 398 4.07 -5.05 -0.60
CA GLU A 398 4.89 -5.94 -1.42
C GLU A 398 6.30 -5.37 -1.67
N SER A 399 6.40 -4.10 -2.06
CA SER A 399 7.71 -3.46 -2.28
C SER A 399 8.49 -3.28 -0.98
N ALA A 400 7.80 -3.12 0.16
CA ALA A 400 8.45 -3.09 1.48
C ALA A 400 9.05 -4.45 1.88
N VAL A 401 8.32 -5.54 1.66
CA VAL A 401 8.83 -6.90 1.92
C VAL A 401 9.93 -7.25 0.92
N THR A 402 9.77 -6.90 -0.35
CA THR A 402 10.76 -7.16 -1.40
C THR A 402 12.07 -6.42 -1.16
N SER A 403 12.02 -5.15 -0.72
CA SER A 403 13.25 -4.43 -0.37
C SER A 403 13.95 -5.02 0.85
N ALA A 404 13.20 -5.49 1.85
CA ALA A 404 13.76 -6.20 2.99
C ALA A 404 14.42 -7.53 2.60
N MET A 405 13.80 -8.29 1.69
CA MET A 405 14.36 -9.53 1.13
C MET A 405 15.71 -9.28 0.47
N HIS A 406 15.82 -8.22 -0.34
CA HIS A 406 17.08 -7.88 -1.00
C HIS A 406 18.23 -7.63 -0.02
N ILE A 407 17.98 -6.87 1.06
CA ILE A 407 18.99 -6.66 2.11
C ILE A 407 19.32 -7.97 2.82
N ALA A 408 18.31 -8.79 3.11
CA ALA A 408 18.52 -10.06 3.78
C ALA A 408 19.37 -11.03 2.94
N GLU A 409 19.16 -11.10 1.63
CA GLU A 409 19.96 -11.90 0.69
C GLU A 409 21.43 -11.44 0.65
N ILE A 410 21.67 -10.12 0.64
CA ILE A 410 23.03 -9.56 0.70
C ILE A 410 23.73 -10.00 2.00
N LEU A 411 22.98 -10.10 3.09
CA LEU A 411 23.48 -10.57 4.38
C LEU A 411 23.50 -12.10 4.51
N GLY A 412 23.19 -12.85 3.44
CA GLY A 412 23.27 -14.30 3.37
C GLY A 412 22.09 -15.04 4.02
N ALA A 413 20.99 -14.36 4.31
CA ALA A 413 19.81 -14.98 4.91
C ALA A 413 19.01 -15.77 3.86
N PRO A 414 18.60 -17.01 4.16
CA PRO A 414 17.70 -17.76 3.30
C PRO A 414 16.28 -17.16 3.33
N LEU A 415 15.54 -17.35 2.24
CA LEU A 415 14.14 -16.91 2.12
C LEU A 415 13.20 -18.12 1.96
N PRO A 416 13.05 -18.98 2.98
CA PRO A 416 12.32 -20.25 2.88
C PRO A 416 10.82 -20.09 2.61
N PHE A 417 10.31 -18.87 2.73
CA PHE A 417 8.90 -18.56 2.50
C PHE A 417 8.57 -18.30 1.03
N VAL A 418 9.54 -18.02 0.16
CA VAL A 418 9.27 -17.65 -1.23
C VAL A 418 8.45 -18.74 -1.94
N GLY A 419 7.29 -18.35 -2.47
CA GLY A 419 6.39 -19.26 -3.18
C GLY A 419 5.38 -20.00 -2.29
N LEU A 420 5.41 -19.81 -0.97
CA LEU A 420 4.37 -20.34 -0.09
C LEU A 420 3.01 -19.71 -0.42
N LYS A 421 1.99 -20.56 -0.55
CA LYS A 421 0.63 -20.09 -0.84
C LYS A 421 -0.09 -19.69 0.45
N PRO A 422 -0.89 -18.61 0.44
CA PRO A 422 -1.68 -18.22 1.59
C PRO A 422 -2.70 -19.31 1.96
N LYS A 423 -2.88 -19.54 3.26
CA LYS A 423 -3.92 -20.43 3.78
C LYS A 423 -5.23 -19.65 3.89
N VAL A 424 -6.13 -19.88 2.94
CA VAL A 424 -7.42 -19.19 2.85
C VAL A 424 -8.48 -19.94 3.66
N GLU A 425 -9.10 -19.25 4.61
CA GLU A 425 -10.31 -19.66 5.32
C GLU A 425 -11.50 -18.82 4.86
N VAL A 426 -12.68 -19.42 4.83
CA VAL A 426 -13.92 -18.68 4.56
C VAL A 426 -14.24 -17.79 5.76
N ALA A 427 -14.76 -16.60 5.51
CA ALA A 427 -15.34 -15.70 6.52
C ALA A 427 -16.87 -15.67 6.33
N PRO A 428 -17.63 -16.58 6.97
CA PRO A 428 -19.09 -16.69 6.76
C PRO A 428 -19.85 -15.40 7.08
N GLU A 429 -19.33 -14.59 7.99
CA GLU A 429 -19.91 -13.32 8.43
C GLU A 429 -20.07 -12.34 7.26
N LEU A 430 -19.19 -12.40 6.26
CA LEU A 430 -19.23 -11.55 5.07
C LEU A 430 -20.19 -12.09 3.98
N GLY A 431 -20.96 -13.14 4.27
CA GLY A 431 -21.94 -13.73 3.35
C GLY A 431 -21.30 -14.48 2.19
N TYR A 432 -20.21 -15.20 2.46
CA TYR A 432 -19.52 -16.07 1.51
C TYR A 432 -20.24 -17.37 1.23
#